data_AF-A0A9K3H761-F1
#
_entry.id   AF-A0A9K3H761-F1
#
_cell.length_a   1.000
_cell.length_b   1.000
_cell.length_c   1.000
_cell.angle_alpha   90.00
_cell.angle_beta   90.00
_cell.angle_gamma   90.00
#
_symmetry.space_group_name_H-M   'P 1'
#
loop_
_entity.id
_entity.type
_entity.pdbx_description
1 polymer ?
#
loop_
_entity_poly.entity_id
_entity_poly.type
_entity_poly.pdbx_seq_one_letter_code
_entity_poly.pdbx_strand_id
1 'polypeptide(L)'
;MYVCMYVCMYVCMYVCMYVCMYVCMYVCMYVCMYVCMYVCMYVCMYVCMYVCMYVCMYVCMYVCMYVCMYVCMYVCMYVCMYVCMYVCMYVCMYVCMYVCMYVCMYVCMYVCVCVCDKKREGHRRHRGKDVRDGDEASGGGVDGPGRGSTSLR
;
A
#
# COMPACT_ATOMS: atom_id res chain seq x y z
N MET A 1 -0.94 -110.60 -3.29
CA MET A 1 0.07 -109.52 -3.45
C MET A 1 -0.25 -108.57 -4.60
N TYR A 2 -0.55 -109.04 -5.81
CA TYR A 2 -0.76 -108.16 -6.99
C TYR A 2 -1.91 -107.15 -6.82
N VAL A 3 -3.04 -107.60 -6.26
CA VAL A 3 -4.20 -106.72 -5.99
C VAL A 3 -3.86 -105.62 -4.98
N CYS A 4 -3.14 -105.97 -3.90
CA CYS A 4 -2.73 -104.99 -2.88
C CYS A 4 -1.76 -103.93 -3.47
N MET A 5 -0.81 -104.36 -4.31
CA MET A 5 0.11 -103.43 -4.98
C MET A 5 -0.64 -102.50 -5.95
N TYR A 6 -1.59 -103.04 -6.72
CA TYR A 6 -2.38 -102.24 -7.65
C TYR A 6 -3.27 -101.21 -6.94
N VAL A 7 -3.95 -101.62 -5.86
CA VAL A 7 -4.80 -100.72 -5.07
C VAL A 7 -3.95 -99.63 -4.39
N CYS A 8 -2.82 -99.99 -3.78
CA CYS A 8 -1.91 -99.00 -3.18
C CYS A 8 -1.40 -98.00 -4.22
N MET A 9 -0.96 -98.46 -5.39
CA MET A 9 -0.47 -97.57 -6.44
C MET A 9 -1.56 -96.64 -6.96
N TYR A 10 -2.78 -97.15 -7.17
CA TYR A 10 -3.90 -96.34 -7.65
C TYR A 10 -4.33 -95.28 -6.62
N VAL A 11 -4.45 -95.67 -5.34
CA VAL A 11 -4.81 -94.75 -4.26
C VAL A 11 -3.73 -93.70 -4.06
N CYS A 12 -2.45 -94.08 -4.00
CA CYS A 12 -1.34 -93.13 -3.88
C CYS A 12 -1.32 -92.15 -5.05
N MET A 13 -1.45 -92.62 -6.29
CA MET A 13 -1.45 -91.73 -7.45
C MET A 13 -2.64 -90.78 -7.45
N TYR A 14 -3.83 -91.27 -7.12
CA TYR A 14 -5.04 -90.44 -7.09
C TYR A 14 -5.00 -89.41 -5.96
N VAL A 15 -4.58 -89.80 -4.75
CA VAL A 15 -4.45 -88.89 -3.62
C VAL A 15 -3.34 -87.87 -3.88
N CYS A 16 -2.16 -88.28 -4.37
CA CYS A 16 -1.08 -87.35 -4.69
C CYS A 16 -1.52 -86.35 -5.76
N MET A 17 -2.13 -86.81 -6.87
CA MET A 17 -2.59 -85.92 -7.93
C MET A 17 -3.68 -84.96 -7.44
N TYR A 18 -4.66 -85.45 -6.68
CA TYR A 18 -5.75 -84.61 -6.19
C TYR A 18 -5.26 -83.58 -5.17
N VAL A 19 -4.43 -84.00 -4.21
CA VAL A 19 -3.86 -83.11 -3.19
C VAL A 19 -2.92 -82.10 -3.84
N CYS A 20 -2.01 -82.52 -4.73
CA CYS A 20 -1.13 -81.59 -5.41
C CYS A 20 -1.90 -80.58 -6.26
N MET A 21 -2.87 -81.03 -7.07
CA MET A 21 -3.66 -80.13 -7.91
C MET A 21 -4.50 -79.17 -7.07
N TYR A 22 -5.19 -79.67 -6.04
CA TYR A 22 -6.06 -78.84 -5.21
C TYR A 22 -5.26 -77.85 -4.37
N VAL A 23 -4.19 -78.30 -3.70
CA VAL A 23 -3.34 -77.45 -2.87
C VAL A 23 -2.61 -76.43 -3.73
N CYS A 24 -1.97 -76.84 -4.84
CA CYS A 24 -1.28 -75.90 -5.71
C CYS A 24 -2.24 -74.87 -6.30
N MET A 25 -3.39 -75.30 -6.85
CA MET A 25 -4.34 -74.36 -7.45
C MET A 25 -4.94 -73.43 -6.39
N TYR A 26 -5.34 -73.95 -5.24
CA TYR A 26 -5.96 -73.14 -4.20
C TYR A 26 -4.96 -72.17 -3.56
N VAL A 27 -3.76 -72.63 -3.22
CA VAL A 27 -2.71 -71.79 -2.64
C VAL A 27 -2.24 -70.76 -3.66
N CYS A 28 -1.95 -71.15 -4.90
CA CYS A 28 -1.53 -70.19 -5.93
C CYS A 28 -2.63 -69.16 -6.20
N MET A 29 -3.88 -69.58 -6.40
CA MET A 29 -4.96 -68.63 -6.67
C MET A 29 -5.23 -67.72 -5.47
N TYR A 30 -5.29 -68.27 -4.25
CA TYR A 30 -5.56 -67.47 -3.07
C TYR A 30 -4.42 -66.52 -2.75
N VAL A 31 -3.16 -66.98 -2.78
CA VAL A 31 -1.99 -66.15 -2.51
C VAL A 31 -1.82 -65.11 -3.60
N CYS A 32 -1.90 -65.49 -4.89
CA CYS A 32 -1.78 -64.51 -5.97
C CYS A 32 -2.91 -63.48 -5.91
N MET A 33 -4.17 -63.89 -5.76
CA MET A 33 -5.29 -62.95 -5.70
C MET A 33 -5.19 -62.05 -4.46
N TYR A 34 -4.94 -62.62 -3.29
CA TYR A 34 -4.88 -61.84 -2.05
C TYR A 34 -3.67 -60.90 -2.03
N VAL A 35 -2.49 -61.38 -2.38
CA VAL A 35 -1.27 -60.56 -2.42
C VAL A 35 -1.38 -59.50 -3.52
N CYS A 36 -1.78 -59.86 -4.74
CA CYS A 36 -1.94 -58.87 -5.81
C CYS A 36 -3.00 -57.83 -5.43
N MET A 37 -4.18 -58.24 -4.98
CA MET A 37 -5.23 -57.29 -4.61
C MET A 37 -4.82 -56.42 -3.43
N TYR A 38 -4.28 -57.01 -2.36
CA TYR A 38 -3.89 -56.24 -1.17
C TYR A 38 -2.71 -55.30 -1.46
N VAL A 39 -1.66 -55.79 -2.12
CA VAL A 39 -0.49 -54.97 -2.46
C VAL A 39 -0.87 -53.90 -3.47
N CYS A 40 -1.59 -54.23 -4.54
CA CYS A 40 -2.02 -53.22 -5.52
C CYS A 40 -2.95 -52.18 -4.86
N MET A 41 -3.96 -52.60 -4.11
CA MET A 41 -4.88 -51.66 -3.46
C MET A 41 -4.16 -50.80 -2.42
N TYR A 42 -3.33 -51.40 -1.56
CA TYR A 42 -2.63 -50.66 -0.52
C TYR A 42 -1.58 -49.71 -1.11
N VAL A 43 -0.76 -50.18 -2.05
CA VAL A 43 0.27 -49.35 -2.68
C VAL A 43 -0.39 -48.25 -3.51
N CYS A 44 -1.37 -48.57 -4.36
CA CYS A 44 -2.07 -47.55 -5.15
C CYS A 44 -2.76 -46.54 -4.25
N MET A 45 -3.56 -46.96 -3.27
CA MET A 45 -4.26 -46.04 -2.38
C MET A 45 -3.30 -45.21 -1.54
N TYR A 46 -2.29 -45.83 -0.92
CA TYR A 46 -1.35 -45.12 -0.06
C TYR A 46 -0.47 -44.16 -0.86
N VAL A 47 0.11 -44.62 -1.97
CA VAL A 47 0.96 -43.77 -2.82
C VAL A 47 0.14 -42.66 -3.46
N CYS A 48 -1.03 -42.96 -4.05
CA CYS A 48 -1.88 -41.92 -4.62
C CYS A 48 -2.33 -40.91 -3.57
N MET A 49 -2.84 -41.37 -2.41
CA MET A 49 -3.28 -40.45 -1.36
C MET A 49 -2.12 -39.63 -0.81
N TYR A 50 -0.98 -40.25 -0.50
CA TYR A 50 0.17 -39.53 0.06
C TYR A 50 0.76 -38.55 -0.94
N VAL A 51 0.98 -38.98 -2.18
CA VAL A 51 1.54 -38.12 -3.23
C VAL A 51 0.56 -37.00 -3.56
N CYS A 52 -0.73 -37.29 -3.77
CA CYS A 52 -1.71 -36.25 -4.04
C CYS A 52 -1.83 -35.27 -2.88
N MET A 53 -1.97 -35.75 -1.63
CA MET A 53 -2.08 -34.86 -0.47
C MET A 53 -0.80 -34.04 -0.28
N TYR A 54 0.38 -34.65 -0.34
CA TYR A 54 1.63 -33.94 -0.14
C TYR A 54 1.90 -32.93 -1.26
N VAL A 55 1.75 -33.34 -2.52
CA VAL A 55 1.96 -32.45 -3.67
C VAL A 55 0.92 -31.34 -3.68
N CYS A 56 -0.37 -31.64 -3.51
CA CYS A 56 -1.40 -30.61 -3.46
C CYS A 56 -1.18 -29.66 -2.30
N MET A 57 -0.96 -30.15 -1.08
CA MET A 57 -0.73 -29.28 0.09
C MET A 57 0.53 -28.45 -0.07
N TYR A 58 1.65 -29.05 -0.50
CA TYR A 58 2.91 -28.33 -0.65
C TYR A 58 2.83 -27.30 -1.77
N VAL A 59 2.31 -27.67 -2.95
CA VAL A 59 2.17 -26.76 -4.08
C VAL A 59 1.17 -25.66 -3.74
N CYS A 60 -0.01 -25.99 -3.21
CA CYS A 60 -0.98 -24.97 -2.83
C CYS A 60 -0.42 -24.04 -1.75
N MET A 61 0.18 -24.55 -0.69
CA MET A 61 0.74 -23.72 0.38
C MET A 61 1.90 -22.86 -0.13
N TYR A 62 2.83 -23.44 -0.90
CA TYR A 62 3.98 -22.71 -1.41
C TYR A 62 3.57 -21.65 -2.43
N VAL A 63 2.73 -22.00 -3.40
CA VAL A 63 2.25 -21.07 -4.42
C VAL A 63 1.39 -19.99 -3.76
N CYS A 64 0.42 -20.33 -2.91
CA CYS A 64 -0.40 -19.33 -2.23
C CYS A 64 0.46 -18.42 -1.35
N MET A 65 1.36 -18.96 -0.52
CA MET A 65 2.20 -18.14 0.34
C MET A 65 3.14 -17.25 -0.47
N TYR A 66 3.82 -17.80 -1.49
CA TYR A 66 4.76 -17.04 -2.29
C TYR A 66 4.06 -15.97 -3.13
N VAL A 67 2.98 -16.33 -3.82
CA VAL A 67 2.22 -15.38 -4.64
C VAL A 67 1.56 -14.33 -3.75
N CYS A 68 0.88 -14.70 -2.66
CA CYS A 68 0.27 -13.73 -1.77
C CYS A 68 1.32 -12.82 -1.13
N MET A 69 2.42 -13.37 -0.60
CA MET A 69 3.47 -12.54 0.02
C MET A 69 4.13 -11.63 -1.01
N TYR A 70 4.50 -12.15 -2.18
CA TYR A 70 5.16 -11.36 -3.21
C TYR A 70 4.24 -10.28 -3.77
N VAL A 71 3.01 -10.64 -4.15
CA VAL A 71 2.03 -9.69 -4.69
C VAL A 71 1.64 -8.66 -3.63
N CYS A 72 1.30 -9.08 -2.41
CA CYS A 72 0.94 -8.14 -1.35
C CYS A 72 2.11 -7.23 -1.00
N MET A 73 3.32 -7.76 -0.79
CA MET A 73 4.48 -6.92 -0.46
C MET A 73 4.84 -5.99 -1.61
N TYR A 74 4.89 -6.49 -2.84
CA TYR A 74 5.26 -5.67 -3.99
C TYR A 74 4.22 -4.60 -4.29
N VAL A 75 2.93 -4.97 -4.35
CA VAL A 75 1.85 -4.02 -4.60
C VAL A 75 1.74 -3.02 -3.45
N CYS A 76 1.72 -3.46 -2.20
CA CYS A 76 1.63 -2.53 -1.07
C CYS A 76 2.85 -1.62 -1.02
N MET A 77 4.07 -2.13 -1.14
CA MET A 77 5.27 -1.29 -1.11
C MET A 77 5.30 -0.33 -2.29
N TYR A 78 5.01 -0.80 -3.50
CA TYR A 78 5.07 0.04 -4.70
C TYR A 78 3.97 1.10 -4.68
N VAL A 79 2.71 0.71 -4.40
CA VAL A 79 1.59 1.65 -4.33
C VAL A 79 1.79 2.63 -3.18
N CYS A 80 2.11 2.17 -1.97
CA CYS A 80 2.33 3.08 -0.85
C CYS A 80 3.51 4.03 -1.12
N MET A 81 4.66 3.53 -1.58
CA MET A 81 5.80 4.39 -1.87
C MET A 81 5.50 5.37 -3.00
N TYR A 82 4.92 4.91 -4.10
CA TYR A 82 4.66 5.76 -5.26
C TYR A 82 3.57 6.79 -4.95
N VAL A 83 2.45 6.38 -4.35
CA VAL A 83 1.37 7.30 -3.98
C VAL A 83 1.85 8.27 -2.91
N CYS A 84 2.50 7.82 -1.83
CA CYS A 84 2.98 8.72 -0.79
C CYS A 84 4.03 9.68 -1.36
N MET A 85 5.02 9.21 -2.11
CA MET A 85 6.06 10.09 -2.67
C MET A 85 5.46 11.08 -3.67
N TYR A 86 4.61 10.61 -4.59
CA TYR A 86 4.05 11.46 -5.63
C TYR A 86 3.06 12.46 -5.06
N VAL A 87 2.13 12.03 -4.20
CA VAL A 87 1.15 12.92 -3.56
C VAL A 87 1.86 13.90 -2.64
N CYS A 88 2.77 13.45 -1.76
CA CYS A 88 3.48 14.37 -0.87
C CYS A 88 4.33 15.36 -1.66
N MET A 89 5.11 14.92 -2.65
CA MET A 89 5.93 15.84 -3.45
C MET A 89 5.06 16.81 -4.25
N TYR A 90 4.02 16.32 -4.91
CA TYR A 90 3.18 17.16 -5.75
C TYR A 90 2.36 18.15 -4.91
N VAL A 91 1.71 17.68 -3.84
CA VAL A 91 0.92 18.54 -2.96
C VAL A 91 1.83 19.54 -2.24
N CYS A 92 2.95 19.11 -1.66
CA CYS A 92 3.86 20.04 -0.98
C CYS A 92 4.43 21.06 -1.96
N MET A 93 4.91 20.65 -3.13
CA MET A 93 5.46 21.60 -4.11
C MET A 93 4.38 22.55 -4.62
N TYR A 94 3.21 22.05 -5.01
CA TYR A 94 2.15 22.87 -5.58
C TYR A 94 1.56 23.81 -4.54
N VAL A 95 1.22 23.32 -3.35
CA VAL A 95 0.67 24.15 -2.27
C VAL A 95 1.68 25.17 -1.80
N CYS A 96 2.93 24.76 -1.52
CA CYS A 96 3.96 25.72 -1.08
C CYS A 96 4.21 26.78 -2.15
N MET A 97 4.39 26.40 -3.42
CA MET A 97 4.63 27.37 -4.49
C MET A 97 3.43 28.29 -4.69
N TYR A 98 2.22 27.75 -4.75
CA TYR A 98 1.02 28.54 -5.00
C TYR A 98 0.72 29.48 -3.83
N VAL A 99 0.72 28.96 -2.60
CA VAL A 99 0.47 29.76 -1.39
C VAL A 99 1.56 30.81 -1.21
N CYS A 100 2.84 30.47 -1.32
CA CYS A 100 3.92 31.44 -1.20
C CYS A 100 3.78 32.53 -2.27
N MET A 101 3.57 32.18 -3.54
CA MET A 101 3.40 33.18 -4.60
C MET A 101 2.18 34.07 -4.37
N TYR A 102 1.02 33.48 -4.03
CA TYR A 102 -0.20 34.25 -3.82
C TYR A 102 -0.10 35.17 -2.61
N VAL A 103 0.37 34.65 -1.47
CA VAL A 103 0.52 35.41 -0.23
C VAL A 103 1.57 36.50 -0.42
N CYS A 104 2.73 36.20 -1.01
CA CYS A 104 3.75 37.21 -1.29
C CYS A 104 3.19 38.32 -2.19
N MET A 105 2.51 37.97 -3.29
CA MET A 105 1.92 38.96 -4.20
C MET A 105 0.86 39.82 -3.50
N TYR A 106 -0.06 39.21 -2.73
CA TYR A 106 -1.09 39.95 -2.01
C TYR A 106 -0.52 40.86 -0.93
N VAL A 107 0.41 40.35 -0.12
CA VAL A 107 1.05 41.13 0.95
C VAL A 107 1.86 42.27 0.34
N CYS A 108 2.65 42.02 -0.70
CA CYS A 108 3.39 43.06 -1.40
C CYS A 108 2.43 44.13 -1.93
N MET A 109 1.37 43.76 -2.64
CA MET A 109 0.37 44.71 -3.14
C MET A 109 -0.29 45.52 -2.02
N TYR A 110 -0.72 44.88 -0.93
CA TYR A 110 -1.33 45.58 0.21
C TYR A 110 -0.35 46.56 0.86
N VAL A 111 0.88 46.12 1.11
CA VAL A 111 1.91 46.99 1.70
C VAL A 111 2.21 48.16 0.76
N CYS A 112 2.35 47.93 -0.55
CA CYS A 112 2.55 48.99 -1.53
C CYS A 112 1.40 50.02 -1.50
N VAL A 113 0.14 49.58 -1.51
CA VAL A 113 -1.02 50.46 -1.46
C VAL A 113 -1.07 51.24 -0.14
N CYS A 114 -0.91 50.56 1.00
CA CYS A 114 -0.91 51.19 2.32
C CYS A 114 0.20 52.24 2.48
N VAL A 115 1.41 51.93 1.99
CA VAL A 115 2.54 52.87 2.03
C VAL A 115 2.29 54.04 1.08
N CYS A 116 1.74 53.80 -0.11
CA CYS A 116 1.34 54.85 -1.04
C CYS A 116 0.25 55.76 -0.45
N ASP A 117 -0.76 55.22 0.23
CA ASP A 117 -1.78 56.01 0.91
C ASP A 117 -1.21 56.83 2.07
N LYS A 118 -0.36 56.24 2.91
CA LYS A 118 0.35 56.96 3.99
C LYS A 118 1.23 58.09 3.43
N LYS A 119 1.91 57.85 2.31
CA LYS A 119 2.74 58.86 1.64
C LYS A 119 1.87 59.98 1.05
N ARG A 120 0.69 59.64 0.51
CA ARG A 120 -0.28 60.59 -0.03
C ARG A 120 -0.94 61.44 1.07
N GLU A 121 -1.25 60.85 2.22
CA GLU A 121 -1.72 61.56 3.41
C GLU A 121 -0.65 62.48 4.00
N GLY A 122 0.60 62.03 4.07
CA GLY A 122 1.73 62.86 4.47
C GLY A 122 1.91 64.08 3.57
N HIS A 123 1.83 63.90 2.25
CA HIS A 123 1.90 65.00 1.29
C HIS A 123 0.69 65.96 1.42
N ARG A 124 -0.52 65.45 1.70
CA ARG A 124 -1.69 66.29 2.00
C ARG A 124 -1.53 67.08 3.29
N ARG A 125 -0.97 66.48 4.35
CA ARG A 125 -0.72 67.15 5.64
C ARG A 125 0.35 68.23 5.54
N HIS A 126 1.40 68.00 4.76
CA HIS A 126 2.42 69.03 4.51
C HIS A 126 1.85 70.20 3.71
N ARG A 127 1.13 69.91 2.62
CA ARG A 127 0.46 70.95 1.82
C ARG A 127 -0.61 71.73 2.61
N GLY A 128 -1.26 71.08 3.58
CA GLY A 128 -2.22 71.74 4.48
C GLY A 128 -1.58 72.52 5.64
N LYS A 129 -0.30 72.29 5.94
CA LYS A 129 0.50 73.12 6.86
C LYS A 129 1.06 74.33 6.14
N ASP A 130 1.60 74.16 4.93
CA ASP A 130 2.10 75.28 4.12
C ASP A 130 0.99 76.32 3.82
N VAL A 131 -0.27 75.89 3.70
CA VAL A 131 -1.43 76.81 3.61
C VAL A 131 -1.73 77.50 4.94
N ARG A 132 -1.58 76.80 6.07
CA ARG A 132 -1.88 77.33 7.42
C ARG A 132 -0.81 78.32 7.89
N ASP A 133 0.46 78.02 7.61
CA ASP A 133 1.60 78.90 7.90
C ASP A 133 1.61 80.13 6.96
N GLY A 134 1.02 80.02 5.77
CA GLY A 134 0.77 81.16 4.87
C GLY A 134 -0.32 82.12 5.38
N ASP A 135 -1.33 81.61 6.09
CA ASP A 135 -2.36 82.43 6.72
C ASP A 135 -1.87 83.08 8.04
N GLU A 136 -0.99 82.42 8.80
CA GLU A 136 -0.36 83.02 10.00
C GLU A 136 0.76 84.03 9.67
N ALA A 137 1.46 83.88 8.53
CA ALA A 137 2.47 84.86 8.06
C ALA A 137 1.87 86.19 7.55
N SER A 138 0.53 86.29 7.39
CA SER A 138 -0.15 87.56 7.07
C SER A 138 -0.64 88.34 8.30
N GLY A 139 -0.37 87.88 9.52
CA GLY A 139 -0.87 88.48 10.76
C GLY A 139 0.17 88.56 11.87
N GLY A 140 1.26 89.30 11.70
CA GLY A 140 2.20 89.50 12.82
C GLY A 140 3.42 90.37 12.52
N GLY A 141 3.30 91.67 12.83
CA GLY A 141 4.37 92.68 12.82
C GLY A 141 3.75 94.00 12.36
N VAL A 142 3.72 95.09 13.13
CA VAL A 142 4.83 95.70 13.85
C VAL A 142 4.29 96.59 14.99
N ASP A 143 4.97 96.62 16.13
CA ASP A 143 4.81 97.60 17.21
C ASP A 143 4.98 99.05 16.72
N GLY A 144 4.17 99.97 17.27
CA GLY A 144 4.05 101.36 16.82
C GLY A 144 5.09 102.36 17.37
N PRO A 145 4.92 103.65 17.05
CA PRO A 145 5.29 104.70 18.00
C PRO A 145 4.26 105.85 18.06
N GLY A 146 4.10 106.46 19.23
CA GLY A 146 3.21 107.60 19.45
C GLY A 146 3.72 108.93 18.86
N ARG A 147 2.77 109.82 18.53
CA ARG A 147 2.90 111.28 18.64
C ARG A 147 1.54 111.87 19.01
N GLY A 148 1.52 112.75 20.01
CA GLY A 148 0.32 113.48 20.44
C GLY A 148 -0.05 114.64 19.52
N SER A 149 -1.30 115.08 19.59
CA SER A 149 -1.78 116.41 19.17
C SER A 149 -3.13 116.71 19.87
N THR A 150 -3.09 117.61 20.85
CA THR A 150 -4.05 118.71 21.13
C THR A 150 -5.43 118.72 20.46
N SER A 151 -6.49 118.91 21.27
CA SER A 151 -7.50 120.00 21.18
C SER A 151 -8.72 119.62 22.05
N LEU A 152 -8.88 120.07 23.30
CA LEU A 152 -9.62 121.28 23.68
C LEU A 152 -10.85 121.58 22.79
N ARG A 153 -12.01 121.01 23.16
CA ARG A 153 -13.28 121.73 23.41
C ARG A 153 -14.32 120.77 23.96
#